data_AF-A0A7K7YUJ4-F1
#
_entry.id   AF-A0A7K7YUJ4-F1
#
_cell.length_a   1.000
_cell.length_b   1.000
_cell.length_c   1.000
_cell.angle_alpha   90.00
_cell.angle_beta   90.00
_cell.angle_gamma   90.00
#
_symmetry.space_group_name_H-M   'P 1'
#
loop_
_entity.id
_entity.type
_entity.pdbx_description
1 polymer ?
#
loop_
_entity_poly.entity_id
_entity_poly.type
_entity_poly.pdbx_seq_one_letter_code
_entity_poly.pdbx_strand_id
1 'polypeptide(L)'
;YFIFAGTIHIYTICRHLMVMGQSAKVLEYLLWASICMESSIPLLSVHYLTWRATLYTAVSQCYFDCQAGIHGEIFARRGLIKIDELKQLEDISSSLENTETEKIFREAALKMSVMIFKRAVYESRRKSYSFRRGSRVNPRKAATLSWPRTTTERLLVEMFDGAAAQFLAILEVLSDSSRNLLSPHPPVPDEIEIRDVTSELFSAGLEILSGKLALNFKGFCYPVRENIFVITAGEKEVSGDAAVKFVKLAFSYEEWDVFYSALKFVNNFLQAQDDPMWKKAEIELELLTLMQPVVFPGKFEHSFSISGDNSKEASTPQGSEKTQTIRKESLNPGDPFRDLTILAKTVFSCVSTSEQNVHPDKKILVDVVMCLWQKCKTELQQIQMSGSDCLEYLRKHQAYQWVHILWIMNEIIEKSNIADTNVMFAEITLCLAAILENVADS
;
A
#
# COMPACT_ATOMS: atom_id res chain seq x y z
N TYR A 1 -33.58 12.14 -14.65
CA TYR A 1 -32.58 11.69 -15.63
C TYR A 1 -31.41 12.68 -15.76
N PHE A 2 -31.65 13.94 -16.16
CA PHE A 2 -30.57 14.94 -16.30
C PHE A 2 -29.73 15.16 -15.02
N ILE A 3 -30.38 15.21 -13.84
CA ILE A 3 -29.67 15.37 -12.56
C ILE A 3 -28.71 14.20 -12.31
N PHE A 4 -29.19 12.96 -12.46
CA PHE A 4 -28.37 11.75 -12.29
C PHE A 4 -27.19 11.71 -13.28
N ALA A 5 -27.43 12.00 -14.55
CA ALA A 5 -26.36 12.08 -15.54
C ALA A 5 -25.35 13.18 -15.18
N GLY A 6 -25.83 14.34 -14.71
CA GLY A 6 -24.98 15.45 -14.26
C GLY A 6 -24.08 15.06 -13.09
N THR A 7 -24.59 14.34 -12.10
CA THR A 7 -23.77 13.90 -10.95
C THR A 7 -22.68 12.91 -11.35
N ILE A 8 -22.93 12.04 -12.34
CA ILE A 8 -21.90 11.16 -12.92
C ILE A 8 -20.78 11.96 -13.56
N HIS A 9 -21.11 12.96 -14.39
CA HIS A 9 -20.08 13.77 -15.07
C HIS A 9 -19.24 14.57 -14.07
N ILE A 10 -19.90 15.20 -13.09
CA ILE A 10 -19.21 15.92 -12.01
C ILE A 10 -18.27 14.96 -11.27
N TYR A 11 -18.77 13.80 -10.83
CA TYR A 11 -17.95 12.83 -10.12
C TYR A 11 -16.73 12.41 -10.93
N THR A 12 -16.88 12.11 -12.23
CA THR A 12 -15.76 11.69 -13.09
C THR A 12 -14.64 12.72 -13.15
N ILE A 13 -14.98 14.01 -13.28
CA ILE A 13 -14.01 15.11 -13.27
C ILE A 13 -13.40 15.27 -11.89
N CYS A 14 -14.25 15.34 -10.85
CA CYS A 14 -13.82 15.50 -9.47
C CYS A 14 -12.85 14.39 -9.06
N ARG A 15 -13.12 13.14 -9.46
CA ARG A 15 -12.31 11.97 -9.20
C ARG A 15 -10.89 12.10 -9.75
N HIS A 16 -10.73 12.57 -10.98
CA HIS A 16 -9.38 12.82 -11.55
C HIS A 16 -8.62 13.85 -10.72
N LEU A 17 -9.30 14.94 -10.35
CA LEU A 17 -8.71 16.00 -9.54
C LEU A 17 -8.38 15.55 -8.11
N MET A 18 -9.22 14.71 -7.49
CA MET A 18 -8.92 14.08 -6.19
C MET A 18 -7.63 13.27 -6.25
N VAL A 19 -7.46 12.45 -7.30
CA VAL A 19 -6.24 11.64 -7.50
C VAL A 19 -5.00 12.54 -7.68
N MET A 20 -5.17 13.74 -8.22
CA MET A 20 -4.11 14.76 -8.34
C MET A 20 -3.89 15.58 -7.05
N GLY A 21 -4.53 15.22 -5.94
CA GLY A 21 -4.43 15.94 -4.66
C GLY A 21 -5.18 17.27 -4.62
N GLN A 22 -6.10 17.52 -5.56
CA GLN A 22 -6.89 18.76 -5.64
C GLN A 22 -8.27 18.62 -4.95
N SER A 23 -8.37 17.76 -3.93
CA SER A 23 -9.63 17.46 -3.23
C SER A 23 -10.35 18.69 -2.67
N ALA A 24 -9.61 19.72 -2.23
CA ALA A 24 -10.19 20.98 -1.74
C ALA A 24 -11.01 21.72 -2.82
N LYS A 25 -10.58 21.66 -4.10
CA LYS A 25 -11.26 22.38 -5.20
C LYS A 25 -12.55 21.72 -5.64
N VAL A 26 -12.71 20.42 -5.35
CA VAL A 26 -13.81 19.60 -5.87
C VAL A 26 -14.87 19.26 -4.84
N LEU A 27 -14.57 19.50 -3.56
CA LEU A 27 -15.44 19.21 -2.43
C LEU A 27 -16.85 19.80 -2.59
N GLU A 28 -16.97 21.07 -2.96
CA GLU A 28 -18.26 21.74 -3.13
C GLU A 28 -19.11 21.12 -4.25
N TYR A 29 -18.48 20.69 -5.34
CA TYR A 29 -19.17 20.04 -6.47
C TYR A 29 -19.69 18.65 -6.09
N LEU A 30 -18.91 17.88 -5.31
CA LEU A 30 -19.32 16.58 -4.81
C LEU A 30 -20.42 16.69 -3.74
N LEU A 31 -20.37 17.73 -2.89
CA LEU A 31 -21.44 18.07 -1.96
C LEU A 31 -22.73 18.38 -2.71
N TRP A 32 -22.66 19.25 -3.72
CA TRP A 32 -23.79 19.58 -4.57
C TRP A 32 -24.38 18.34 -5.23
N ALA A 33 -23.53 17.48 -5.81
CA ALA A 33 -23.97 16.23 -6.44
C ALA A 33 -24.68 15.30 -5.44
N SER A 34 -24.16 15.18 -4.22
CA SER A 34 -24.77 14.38 -3.14
C SER A 34 -26.15 14.93 -2.76
N ILE A 35 -26.25 16.24 -2.53
CA ILE A 35 -27.50 16.90 -2.15
C ILE A 35 -28.56 16.81 -3.26
N CYS A 36 -28.15 16.89 -4.53
CA CYS A 36 -29.07 16.76 -5.66
C CYS A 36 -29.70 15.36 -5.75
N MET A 37 -28.93 14.32 -5.44
CA MET A 37 -29.44 12.95 -5.36
C MET A 37 -30.39 12.75 -4.18
N GLU A 38 -30.17 13.46 -3.06
CA GLU A 38 -31.03 13.42 -1.87
C GLU A 38 -32.33 14.23 -2.03
N SER A 39 -32.28 15.36 -2.75
CA SER A 39 -33.40 16.30 -2.83
C SER A 39 -34.43 15.91 -3.89
N SER A 40 -34.09 14.98 -4.79
CA SER A 40 -34.94 14.56 -5.90
C SER A 40 -35.64 13.25 -5.57
N ILE A 41 -36.95 13.29 -5.28
CA ILE A 41 -37.77 12.11 -4.94
C ILE A 41 -37.55 10.92 -5.88
N PRO A 42 -37.53 11.07 -7.23
CA PRO A 42 -37.29 9.94 -8.13
C PRO A 42 -35.91 9.27 -7.99
N LEU A 43 -34.95 9.91 -7.33
CA LEU A 43 -33.58 9.43 -7.14
C LEU A 43 -33.35 8.87 -5.72
N LEU A 44 -34.37 8.92 -4.86
CA LEU A 44 -34.28 8.42 -3.48
C LEU A 44 -34.46 6.89 -3.36
N SER A 45 -34.89 6.20 -4.41
CA SER A 45 -35.08 4.75 -4.40
C SER A 45 -33.78 3.96 -4.21
N VAL A 46 -33.88 2.71 -3.75
CA VAL A 46 -32.77 1.75 -3.59
C VAL A 46 -31.92 1.62 -4.86
N HIS A 47 -32.53 1.70 -6.04
CA HIS A 47 -31.83 1.60 -7.33
C HIS A 47 -30.63 2.56 -7.47
N TYR A 48 -30.71 3.75 -6.86
CA TYR A 48 -29.64 4.76 -6.91
C TYR A 48 -28.80 4.80 -5.63
N LEU A 49 -29.00 3.87 -4.69
CA LEU A 49 -28.33 3.87 -3.39
C LEU A 49 -26.82 3.63 -3.53
N THR A 50 -26.41 2.69 -4.38
CA THR A 50 -24.98 2.43 -4.64
C THR A 50 -24.26 3.69 -5.11
N TRP A 51 -24.88 4.45 -6.02
CA TRP A 51 -24.32 5.70 -6.52
C TRP A 51 -24.26 6.80 -5.45
N ARG A 52 -25.34 6.96 -4.66
CA ARG A 52 -25.35 7.89 -3.52
C ARG A 52 -24.25 7.56 -2.51
N ALA A 53 -24.08 6.29 -2.17
CA ALA A 53 -23.02 5.85 -1.27
C ALA A 53 -21.62 6.18 -1.84
N THR A 54 -21.40 6.02 -3.15
CA THR A 54 -20.15 6.43 -3.81
C THR A 54 -19.89 7.93 -3.70
N LEU A 55 -20.92 8.77 -3.92
CA LEU A 55 -20.80 10.22 -3.72
C LEU A 55 -20.51 10.57 -2.26
N TYR A 56 -21.19 9.92 -1.32
CA TYR A 56 -20.95 10.16 0.11
C TYR A 56 -19.52 9.84 0.52
N THR A 57 -19.01 8.69 0.06
CA THR A 57 -17.63 8.29 0.27
C THR A 57 -16.67 9.31 -0.31
N ALA A 58 -16.92 9.80 -1.52
CA ALA A 58 -16.04 10.77 -2.18
C ALA A 58 -15.97 12.09 -1.41
N VAL A 59 -17.11 12.59 -0.92
CA VAL A 59 -17.16 13.78 -0.05
C VAL A 59 -16.38 13.55 1.25
N SER A 60 -16.61 12.42 1.93
CA SER A 60 -15.85 12.07 3.13
C SER A 60 -14.35 11.99 2.87
N GLN A 61 -13.95 11.37 1.76
CA GLN A 61 -12.55 11.26 1.36
C GLN A 61 -11.93 12.64 1.07
N CYS A 62 -12.65 13.55 0.42
CA CYS A 62 -12.17 14.91 0.22
C CYS A 62 -11.92 15.63 1.55
N TYR A 63 -12.79 15.46 2.55
CA TYR A 63 -12.54 16.00 3.89
C TYR A 63 -11.29 15.39 4.53
N PHE A 64 -11.05 14.09 4.38
CA PHE A 64 -9.82 13.45 4.86
C PHE A 64 -8.57 14.00 4.16
N ASP A 65 -8.59 14.11 2.83
CA ASP A 65 -7.48 14.68 2.05
C ASP A 65 -7.19 16.14 2.44
N CYS A 66 -8.22 16.90 2.85
CA CYS A 66 -8.10 18.28 3.30
C CYS A 66 -7.74 18.42 4.79
N GLN A 67 -7.30 17.35 5.46
CA GLN A 67 -6.98 17.33 6.89
C GLN A 67 -8.15 17.73 7.81
N ALA A 68 -9.39 17.60 7.31
CA ALA A 68 -10.63 17.93 7.99
C ALA A 68 -11.40 16.66 8.41
N GLY A 69 -10.69 15.67 8.97
CA GLY A 69 -11.23 14.33 9.24
C GLY A 69 -12.48 14.30 10.12
N ILE A 70 -12.67 15.28 11.02
CA ILE A 70 -13.91 15.41 11.82
C ILE A 70 -15.12 15.60 10.90
N HIS A 71 -15.01 16.48 9.90
CA HIS A 71 -16.08 16.71 8.94
C HIS A 71 -16.31 15.49 8.05
N GLY A 72 -15.25 14.77 7.68
CA GLY A 72 -15.35 13.50 6.95
C GLY A 72 -16.15 12.44 7.71
N GLU A 73 -15.89 12.27 9.00
CA GLU A 73 -16.63 11.36 9.88
C GLU A 73 -18.08 11.80 10.08
N ILE A 74 -18.33 13.09 10.37
CA ILE A 74 -19.70 13.63 10.54
C ILE A 74 -20.52 13.39 9.27
N PHE A 75 -19.93 13.63 8.10
CA PHE A 75 -20.60 13.41 6.83
C PHE A 75 -20.93 11.93 6.59
N ALA A 76 -19.99 11.02 6.89
CA ALA A 76 -20.22 9.59 6.78
C ALA A 76 -21.33 9.09 7.72
N ARG A 77 -21.38 9.60 8.96
CA ARG A 77 -22.47 9.32 9.91
C ARG A 77 -23.82 9.80 9.39
N ARG A 78 -23.89 11.00 8.78
CA ARG A 78 -25.10 11.50 8.12
C ARG A 78 -25.53 10.57 6.98
N GLY A 79 -24.58 10.15 6.14
CA GLY A 79 -24.84 9.20 5.05
C GLY A 79 -25.41 7.88 5.56
N LEU A 80 -24.88 7.35 6.66
CA LEU A 80 -25.38 6.12 7.29
C LEU A 80 -26.82 6.28 7.81
N ILE A 81 -27.14 7.40 8.47
CA ILE A 81 -28.52 7.70 8.90
C ILE A 81 -29.46 7.73 7.70
N LYS A 82 -29.06 8.36 6.58
CA LYS A 82 -29.88 8.41 5.36
C LYS A 82 -30.09 7.03 4.72
N ILE A 83 -29.09 6.16 4.78
CA ILE A 83 -29.19 4.78 4.30
C ILE A 83 -30.18 4.00 5.18
N ASP A 84 -30.12 4.18 6.50
CA ASP A 84 -31.04 3.53 7.45
C ASP A 84 -32.49 4.01 7.30
N GLU A 85 -32.70 5.32 7.15
CA GLU A 85 -34.02 5.90 6.84
C GLU A 85 -34.64 5.26 5.58
N LEU A 86 -33.84 5.10 4.52
CA LEU A 86 -34.30 4.45 3.29
C LEU A 86 -34.57 2.96 3.48
N LYS A 87 -33.76 2.27 4.30
CA LYS A 87 -33.97 0.86 4.62
C LYS A 87 -35.32 0.65 5.31
N GLN A 88 -35.61 1.46 6.33
CA GLN A 88 -36.90 1.42 7.04
C GLN A 88 -38.09 1.66 6.09
N LEU A 89 -37.97 2.60 5.15
CA LEU A 89 -39.00 2.85 4.15
C LEU A 89 -39.20 1.65 3.20
N GLU A 90 -38.10 1.02 2.77
CA GLU A 90 -38.16 -0.16 1.92
C GLU A 90 -38.81 -1.35 2.64
N ASP A 91 -38.48 -1.56 3.92
CA ASP A 91 -39.03 -2.63 4.77
C ASP A 91 -40.55 -2.46 4.99
N ILE A 92 -41.05 -1.22 5.04
CA ILE A 92 -42.50 -0.93 5.12
C ILE A 92 -43.20 -1.20 3.77
N SER A 93 -42.51 -0.93 2.66
CA SER A 93 -43.09 -0.94 1.31
C SER A 93 -43.01 -2.29 0.60
N SER A 94 -42.07 -3.16 0.99
CA SER A 94 -41.79 -4.42 0.30
C SER A 94 -42.44 -5.62 1.01
N SER A 95 -43.14 -6.47 0.26
CA SER A 95 -43.78 -7.68 0.79
C SER A 95 -42.91 -8.94 0.64
N LEU A 96 -41.69 -8.82 0.13
CA LEU A 96 -40.79 -9.95 -0.17
C LEU A 96 -39.33 -9.54 0.09
N GLU A 97 -38.60 -10.36 0.86
CA GLU A 97 -37.16 -10.18 1.06
C GLU A 97 -36.40 -10.34 -0.26
N ASN A 98 -35.94 -9.23 -0.84
CA ASN A 98 -35.08 -9.25 -2.02
C ASN A 98 -33.61 -9.33 -1.58
N THR A 99 -32.99 -10.49 -1.79
CA THR A 99 -31.58 -10.73 -1.46
C THR A 99 -30.61 -9.75 -2.11
N GLU A 100 -30.95 -9.19 -3.27
CA GLU A 100 -30.12 -8.20 -3.96
C GLU A 100 -30.21 -6.81 -3.31
N THR A 101 -31.41 -6.41 -2.90
CA THR A 101 -31.64 -5.16 -2.16
C THR A 101 -30.84 -5.13 -0.85
N GLU A 102 -30.85 -6.24 -0.11
CA GLU A 102 -30.09 -6.35 1.15
C GLU A 102 -28.56 -6.23 0.92
N LYS A 103 -28.04 -6.74 -0.21
CA LYS A 103 -26.63 -6.53 -0.58
C LYS A 103 -26.32 -5.06 -0.84
N ILE A 104 -27.20 -4.35 -1.56
CA ILE A 104 -27.02 -2.92 -1.84
C ILE A 104 -26.99 -2.11 -0.54
N PHE A 105 -27.90 -2.38 0.39
CA PHE A 105 -27.89 -1.73 1.70
C PHE A 105 -26.63 -2.06 2.51
N ARG A 106 -26.21 -3.33 2.52
CA ARG A 106 -24.98 -3.77 3.19
C ARG A 106 -23.74 -3.09 2.62
N GLU A 107 -23.63 -3.00 1.29
CA GLU A 107 -22.53 -2.30 0.61
C GLU A 107 -22.50 -0.82 0.99
N ALA A 108 -23.64 -0.14 0.92
CA ALA A 108 -23.75 1.27 1.22
C ALA A 108 -23.40 1.56 2.69
N ALA A 109 -23.91 0.76 3.62
CA ALA A 109 -23.60 0.87 5.04
C ALA A 109 -22.11 0.61 5.30
N LEU A 110 -21.53 -0.43 4.69
CA LEU A 110 -20.10 -0.75 4.81
C LEU A 110 -19.21 0.41 4.36
N LYS A 111 -19.53 1.05 3.21
CA LYS A 111 -18.81 2.24 2.73
C LYS A 111 -18.78 3.37 3.77
N MET A 112 -19.92 3.64 4.41
CA MET A 112 -20.00 4.68 5.45
C MET A 112 -19.26 4.26 6.72
N SER A 113 -19.42 3.01 7.17
CA SER A 113 -18.73 2.49 8.35
C SER A 113 -17.22 2.53 8.23
N VAL A 114 -16.66 2.22 7.05
CA VAL A 114 -15.22 2.35 6.79
C VAL A 114 -14.76 3.81 6.88
N MET A 115 -15.51 4.76 6.31
CA MET A 115 -15.20 6.18 6.42
C MET A 115 -15.27 6.68 7.88
N ILE A 116 -16.18 6.16 8.69
CA ILE A 116 -16.25 6.46 10.12
C ILE A 116 -15.04 5.87 10.86
N PHE A 117 -14.72 4.60 10.58
CA PHE A 117 -13.62 3.88 11.22
C PHE A 117 -12.27 4.55 10.96
N LYS A 118 -12.05 5.09 9.75
CA LYS A 118 -10.84 5.82 9.34
C LYS A 118 -10.37 6.87 10.35
N ARG A 119 -11.31 7.59 10.98
CA ARG A 119 -11.00 8.52 12.07
C ARG A 119 -11.14 7.89 13.45
N ALA A 120 -12.21 7.12 13.68
CA ALA A 120 -12.57 6.61 15.00
C ALA A 120 -11.46 5.76 15.64
N VAL A 121 -10.72 4.99 14.81
CA VAL A 121 -9.65 4.12 15.28
C VAL A 121 -8.52 4.90 15.97
N TYR A 122 -8.06 6.01 15.39
CA TYR A 122 -7.03 6.86 15.97
C TYR A 122 -7.57 7.69 17.16
N GLU A 123 -8.78 8.22 17.05
CA GLU A 123 -9.38 9.04 18.09
C GLU A 123 -9.69 8.25 19.37
N SER A 124 -10.06 6.97 19.25
CA SER A 124 -10.28 6.08 20.39
C SER A 124 -9.04 5.96 21.28
N ARG A 125 -7.84 6.03 20.65
CA ARG A 125 -6.56 5.93 21.34
C ARG A 125 -6.19 7.23 22.04
N ARG A 126 -6.36 8.38 21.36
CA ARG A 126 -6.18 9.73 21.93
C ARG A 126 -7.01 9.94 23.19
N LYS A 127 -8.26 9.50 23.17
CA LYS A 127 -9.14 9.53 24.35
C LYS A 127 -8.64 8.59 25.44
N SER A 128 -8.25 7.35 25.12
CA SER A 128 -7.81 6.40 26.16
C SER A 128 -6.47 6.78 26.82
N TYR A 129 -5.55 7.43 26.10
CA TYR A 129 -4.26 7.84 26.67
C TYR A 129 -4.43 9.02 27.64
N SER A 130 -5.32 9.95 27.31
CA SER A 130 -5.71 11.08 28.18
C SER A 130 -6.20 10.64 29.56
N PHE A 131 -6.75 9.43 29.69
CA PHE A 131 -7.33 8.91 30.93
C PHE A 131 -6.53 7.79 31.61
N ARG A 132 -5.42 7.28 31.03
CA ARG A 132 -4.64 6.18 31.65
C ARG A 132 -3.12 6.29 31.49
N ARG A 133 -2.46 6.50 32.62
CA ARG A 133 -1.10 6.02 32.90
C ARG A 133 -1.20 4.50 33.22
N GLY A 134 -1.38 3.63 32.20
CA GLY A 134 -1.72 2.22 32.43
C GLY A 134 -1.25 1.23 31.36
N SER A 135 -0.27 0.40 31.77
CA SER A 135 0.24 -0.88 31.20
C SER A 135 0.31 -1.01 29.67
N ARG A 136 1.53 -0.82 29.13
CA ARG A 136 1.91 -1.32 27.80
C ARG A 136 1.70 -2.83 27.74
N VAL A 137 0.67 -3.28 27.04
CA VAL A 137 0.65 -4.67 26.56
C VAL A 137 1.68 -4.73 25.44
N ASN A 138 2.81 -5.38 25.72
CA ASN A 138 3.86 -5.56 24.74
C ASN A 138 3.29 -6.37 23.56
N PRO A 139 3.32 -5.89 22.30
CA PRO A 139 2.69 -6.59 21.16
C PRO A 139 3.21 -8.03 21.01
N ARG A 140 4.46 -8.29 21.41
CA ARG A 140 5.08 -9.62 21.41
C ARG A 140 4.55 -10.59 22.48
N LYS A 141 3.86 -10.13 23.53
CA LYS A 141 3.25 -10.98 24.58
C LYS A 141 1.76 -11.27 24.33
N ALA A 142 1.17 -10.70 23.28
CA ALA A 142 -0.24 -10.87 22.94
C ALA A 142 -0.51 -12.10 22.04
N ALA A 143 0.53 -12.79 21.56
CA ALA A 143 0.40 -13.96 20.68
C ALA A 143 -0.27 -15.19 21.34
N THR A 144 -0.41 -15.21 22.67
CA THR A 144 -1.09 -16.29 23.42
C THR A 144 -2.56 -15.99 23.73
N LEU A 145 -3.06 -14.79 23.39
CA LEU A 145 -4.44 -14.39 23.63
C LEU A 145 -5.29 -14.62 22.38
N SER A 146 -6.52 -15.09 22.55
CA SER A 146 -7.47 -15.22 21.44
C SER A 146 -7.85 -13.84 20.90
N TRP A 147 -7.88 -13.70 19.57
CA TRP A 147 -8.41 -12.53 18.89
C TRP A 147 -9.84 -12.21 19.35
N PRO A 148 -10.23 -10.94 19.60
CA PRO A 148 -9.46 -9.70 19.51
C PRO A 148 -8.73 -9.33 20.83
N ARG A 149 -7.51 -8.81 20.70
CA ARG A 149 -6.55 -8.55 21.79
C ARG A 149 -6.42 -7.06 22.09
N THR A 150 -6.30 -6.24 21.04
CA THR A 150 -6.09 -4.79 21.20
C THR A 150 -7.40 -4.00 21.15
N THR A 151 -7.36 -2.71 21.50
CA THR A 151 -8.51 -1.81 21.37
C THR A 151 -8.88 -1.62 19.89
N THR A 152 -7.88 -1.53 19.02
CA THR A 152 -8.04 -1.45 17.56
C THR A 152 -8.77 -2.68 17.02
N GLU A 153 -8.32 -3.88 17.40
CA GLU A 153 -8.94 -5.14 16.97
C GLU A 153 -10.37 -5.28 17.49
N ARG A 154 -10.65 -4.83 18.72
CA ARG A 154 -12.01 -4.83 19.30
C ARG A 154 -12.95 -3.90 18.54
N LEU A 155 -12.52 -2.67 18.24
CA LEU A 155 -13.32 -1.73 17.46
C LEU A 155 -13.57 -2.26 16.03
N LEU A 156 -12.58 -2.93 15.44
CA LEU A 156 -12.70 -3.54 14.12
C LEU A 156 -13.76 -4.66 14.10
N VAL A 157 -13.78 -5.52 15.12
CA VAL A 157 -14.79 -6.59 15.26
C VAL A 157 -16.18 -6.02 15.60
N GLU A 158 -16.25 -4.93 16.37
CA GLU A 158 -17.51 -4.28 16.72
C GLU A 158 -18.18 -3.61 15.50
N MET A 159 -17.39 -3.02 14.59
CA MET A 159 -17.91 -2.26 13.46
C MET A 159 -18.12 -3.09 12.18
N PHE A 160 -17.44 -4.23 12.03
CA PHE A 160 -17.42 -4.97 10.77
C PHE A 160 -17.60 -6.48 10.94
N ASP A 161 -18.60 -7.00 10.25
CA ASP A 161 -18.87 -8.42 10.13
C ASP A 161 -18.06 -9.06 9.00
N GLY A 162 -17.16 -9.96 9.37
CA GLY A 162 -16.38 -10.77 8.43
C GLY A 162 -15.02 -10.18 8.06
N ALA A 163 -14.10 -11.08 7.71
CA ALA A 163 -12.70 -10.75 7.51
C ALA A 163 -12.45 -9.83 6.30
N ALA A 164 -13.22 -9.95 5.21
CA ALA A 164 -13.10 -9.05 4.06
C ALA A 164 -13.43 -7.59 4.39
N ALA A 165 -14.52 -7.35 5.14
CA ALA A 165 -14.91 -6.01 5.59
C ALA A 165 -13.88 -5.42 6.55
N GLN A 166 -13.40 -6.24 7.49
CA GLN A 166 -12.34 -5.86 8.44
C GLN A 166 -11.03 -5.51 7.70
N PHE A 167 -10.63 -6.32 6.72
CA PHE A 167 -9.41 -6.08 5.94
C PHE A 167 -9.50 -4.82 5.09
N LEU A 168 -10.66 -4.55 4.48
CA LEU A 168 -10.87 -3.31 3.76
C LEU A 168 -10.81 -2.10 4.69
N ALA A 169 -11.43 -2.17 5.87
CA ALA A 169 -11.36 -1.08 6.83
C ALA A 169 -9.90 -0.77 7.21
N ILE A 170 -9.08 -1.81 7.44
CA ILE A 170 -7.63 -1.68 7.67
C ILE A 170 -6.96 -1.01 6.48
N LEU A 171 -7.17 -1.51 5.26
CA LEU A 171 -6.56 -0.98 4.05
C LEU A 171 -6.91 0.49 3.82
N GLU A 172 -8.15 0.88 4.05
CA GLU A 172 -8.62 2.24 3.83
C GLU A 172 -8.06 3.21 4.87
N VAL A 173 -7.89 2.77 6.12
CA VAL A 173 -7.21 3.56 7.16
C VAL A 173 -5.74 3.77 6.81
N LEU A 174 -5.04 2.70 6.38
CA LEU A 174 -3.63 2.75 6.02
C LEU A 174 -3.37 3.45 4.68
N SER A 175 -4.40 3.61 3.85
CA SER A 175 -4.31 4.34 2.58
C SER A 175 -4.34 5.84 2.81
N ASP A 176 -3.16 6.40 3.09
CA ASP A 176 -2.94 7.84 3.14
C ASP A 176 -2.54 8.37 1.75
N SER A 177 -3.34 9.28 1.19
CA SER A 177 -3.10 9.91 -0.11
C SER A 177 -1.85 10.80 -0.12
N SER A 178 -1.36 11.20 1.05
CA SER A 178 -0.16 12.05 1.20
C SER A 178 1.17 11.28 1.24
N ARG A 179 1.15 9.94 1.28
CA ARG A 179 2.35 9.10 1.34
C ARG A 179 2.78 8.61 -0.05
N ASN A 180 4.00 8.92 -0.45
CA ASN A 180 4.70 8.27 -1.57
C ASN A 180 5.53 7.09 -1.04
N LEU A 181 5.79 6.05 -1.84
CA LEU A 181 6.46 4.82 -1.35
C LEU A 181 7.89 5.08 -0.84
N LEU A 182 8.57 6.12 -1.32
CA LEU A 182 9.90 6.51 -0.85
C LEU A 182 10.04 7.94 -0.32
N SER A 183 9.00 8.78 -0.36
CA SER A 183 9.16 10.15 0.14
C SER A 183 8.95 10.13 1.66
N PRO A 184 10.00 10.34 2.48
CA PRO A 184 9.82 10.56 3.90
C PRO A 184 9.35 12.00 4.05
N HIS A 185 8.05 12.23 4.05
CA HIS A 185 7.48 13.53 4.37
C HIS A 185 6.61 13.41 5.61
N PRO A 186 6.75 14.34 6.56
CA PRO A 186 7.66 14.30 7.74
C PRO A 186 7.60 12.94 8.48
N PRO A 187 8.15 12.75 9.70
CA PRO A 187 7.89 11.49 10.40
C PRO A 187 6.36 11.31 10.50
N VAL A 188 5.93 10.05 10.39
CA VAL A 188 4.71 9.55 11.04
C VAL A 188 4.34 10.50 12.18
N PRO A 189 3.11 11.06 12.22
CA PRO A 189 2.80 12.11 13.20
C PRO A 189 3.37 11.71 14.56
N ASP A 190 4.20 12.59 15.15
CA ASP A 190 5.08 12.34 16.31
C ASP A 190 4.36 11.77 17.56
N GLU A 191 3.04 11.68 17.49
CA GLU A 191 2.18 10.95 18.40
C GLU A 191 2.46 9.44 18.32
N ILE A 192 3.20 8.95 19.32
CA ILE A 192 3.44 7.52 19.58
C ILE A 192 2.15 6.68 19.44
N GLU A 193 1.00 7.26 19.80
CA GLU A 193 -0.32 6.64 19.71
C GLU A 193 -0.73 6.27 18.28
N ILE A 194 -0.43 7.12 17.29
CA ILE A 194 -0.75 6.85 15.89
C ILE A 194 0.12 5.73 15.36
N ARG A 195 1.40 5.71 15.75
CA ARG A 195 2.33 4.63 15.41
C ARG A 195 1.88 3.29 15.99
N ASP A 196 1.50 3.27 17.27
CA ASP A 196 0.98 2.05 17.93
C ASP A 196 -0.26 1.52 17.21
N VAL A 197 -1.26 2.37 16.94
CA VAL A 197 -2.48 1.97 16.20
C VAL A 197 -2.14 1.46 14.80
N THR A 198 -1.18 2.08 14.12
CA THR A 198 -0.73 1.67 12.78
C THR A 198 -0.11 0.27 12.82
N SER A 199 0.80 -0.01 13.76
CA SER A 199 1.39 -1.34 13.91
C SER A 199 0.35 -2.39 14.35
N GLU A 200 -0.65 -2.02 15.17
CA GLU A 200 -1.79 -2.88 15.50
C GLU A 200 -2.63 -3.22 14.26
N LEU A 201 -2.91 -2.24 13.38
CA LEU A 201 -3.64 -2.44 12.12
C LEU A 201 -2.89 -3.36 11.15
N PHE A 202 -1.56 -3.23 11.05
CA PHE A 202 -0.74 -4.13 10.24
C PHE A 202 -0.71 -5.56 10.80
N SER A 203 -0.60 -5.70 12.13
CA SER A 203 -0.67 -7.02 12.78
C SER A 203 -2.04 -7.68 12.56
N ALA A 204 -3.11 -6.89 12.68
CA ALA A 204 -4.47 -7.30 12.38
C ALA A 204 -4.65 -7.77 10.93
N GLY A 205 -4.14 -6.98 9.98
CA GLY A 205 -4.22 -7.30 8.55
C GLY A 205 -3.45 -8.56 8.22
N LEU A 206 -2.27 -8.76 8.81
CA LEU A 206 -1.47 -9.97 8.62
C LEU A 206 -2.15 -11.22 9.19
N GLU A 207 -2.83 -11.12 10.34
CA GLU A 207 -3.57 -12.26 10.90
C GLU A 207 -4.78 -12.64 10.04
N ILE A 208 -5.51 -11.64 9.52
CA ILE A 208 -6.60 -11.87 8.57
C ILE A 208 -6.07 -12.56 7.31
N LEU A 209 -4.94 -12.09 6.77
CA LEU A 209 -4.32 -12.64 5.56
C LEU A 209 -3.74 -14.06 5.79
N SER A 210 -3.23 -14.36 6.99
CA SER A 210 -2.48 -15.60 7.26
C SER A 210 -3.32 -16.77 7.80
N GLY A 211 -4.44 -16.54 8.50
CA GLY A 211 -5.11 -17.61 9.25
C GLY A 211 -6.64 -17.59 9.31
N LYS A 212 -7.33 -16.54 8.84
CA LYS A 212 -8.81 -16.52 8.79
C LYS A 212 -9.40 -16.78 7.40
N LEU A 213 -8.55 -16.90 6.38
CA LEU A 213 -8.98 -16.94 4.97
C LEU A 213 -8.10 -17.80 4.06
N ALA A 214 -7.24 -18.66 4.63
CA ALA A 214 -6.58 -19.66 3.82
C ALA A 214 -7.65 -20.56 3.18
N LEU A 215 -7.52 -20.74 1.87
CA LEU A 215 -8.36 -21.52 0.96
C LEU A 215 -9.52 -20.73 0.34
N ASN A 216 -9.22 -20.19 -0.85
CA ASN A 216 -10.08 -19.55 -1.85
C ASN A 216 -9.90 -18.02 -1.88
N PHE A 217 -8.87 -17.59 -2.58
CA PHE A 217 -8.88 -16.28 -3.22
C PHE A 217 -9.70 -16.43 -4.50
N LYS A 218 -10.85 -15.77 -4.62
CA LYS A 218 -11.50 -15.59 -5.92
C LYS A 218 -10.76 -14.50 -6.69
N GLY A 219 -10.24 -14.86 -7.87
CA GLY A 219 -9.63 -13.94 -8.83
C GLY A 219 -10.67 -13.00 -9.45
N PHE A 220 -11.20 -12.08 -8.66
CA PHE A 220 -11.97 -10.96 -9.18
C PHE A 220 -11.07 -9.73 -9.22
N CYS A 221 -10.67 -9.37 -10.45
CA CYS A 221 -10.09 -8.10 -10.74
C CYS A 221 -11.21 -7.08 -10.87
N TYR A 222 -11.23 -6.13 -9.95
CA TYR A 222 -11.64 -4.80 -10.32
C TYR A 222 -10.41 -3.93 -10.18
N PRO A 223 -10.06 -3.13 -11.20
CA PRO A 223 -8.98 -2.18 -11.07
C PRO A 223 -9.21 -1.35 -9.81
N VAL A 224 -8.36 -1.54 -8.79
CA VAL A 224 -8.37 -0.81 -7.50
C VAL A 224 -8.02 0.69 -7.70
N ARG A 225 -7.99 1.13 -8.96
CA ARG A 225 -7.99 2.52 -9.40
C ARG A 225 -9.29 2.98 -10.04
N GLU A 226 -10.40 2.24 -9.99
CA GLU A 226 -11.66 2.64 -10.65
C GLU A 226 -12.83 2.93 -9.71
N ASN A 227 -12.85 2.38 -8.49
CA ASN A 227 -13.83 2.77 -7.47
C ASN A 227 -13.18 2.72 -6.08
N ILE A 228 -13.42 3.74 -5.25
CA ILE A 228 -12.87 3.86 -3.88
C ILE A 228 -13.31 2.67 -3.00
N PHE A 229 -14.32 1.92 -3.42
CA PHE A 229 -14.77 0.69 -2.81
C PHE A 229 -15.22 -0.25 -3.93
N VAL A 230 -14.45 -1.30 -4.21
CA VAL A 230 -15.04 -2.49 -4.83
C VAL A 230 -14.98 -3.60 -3.80
N ILE A 231 -16.00 -3.64 -2.96
CA ILE A 231 -16.41 -4.86 -2.29
C ILE A 231 -17.75 -5.22 -2.90
N THR A 232 -17.80 -6.38 -3.53
CA THR A 232 -19.04 -7.12 -3.74
C THR A 232 -19.58 -7.46 -2.36
N ALA A 233 -20.57 -6.70 -1.87
CA ALA A 233 -21.20 -6.97 -0.59
C ALA A 233 -21.77 -8.39 -0.62
N GLY A 234 -21.10 -9.34 0.04
CA GLY A 234 -21.42 -10.76 0.00
C GLY A 234 -20.20 -11.68 -0.02
N GLU A 235 -19.03 -11.19 -0.41
CA GLU A 235 -17.80 -11.99 -0.43
C GLU A 235 -17.14 -12.02 0.96
N LYS A 236 -16.89 -13.21 1.47
CA LYS A 236 -16.18 -13.42 2.74
C LYS A 236 -14.67 -13.31 2.58
N GLU A 237 -14.19 -13.17 1.35
CA GLU A 237 -12.79 -13.35 0.95
C GLU A 237 -12.10 -12.02 0.64
N VAL A 238 -10.79 -11.96 0.92
CA VAL A 238 -9.95 -10.81 0.61
C VAL A 238 -9.48 -10.92 -0.83
N SER A 239 -9.65 -9.86 -1.62
CA SER A 239 -9.17 -9.82 -3.02
C SER A 239 -7.64 -9.82 -3.09
N GLY A 240 -7.08 -10.42 -4.15
CA GLY A 240 -5.64 -10.40 -4.42
C GLY A 240 -5.07 -8.98 -4.56
N ASP A 241 -5.80 -8.06 -5.21
CA ASP A 241 -5.38 -6.66 -5.33
C ASP A 241 -5.29 -5.97 -3.97
N ALA A 242 -6.23 -6.27 -3.07
CA ALA A 242 -6.24 -5.76 -1.72
C ALA A 242 -5.01 -6.27 -0.94
N ALA A 243 -4.65 -7.55 -1.11
CA ALA A 243 -3.46 -8.13 -0.50
C ALA A 243 -2.15 -7.52 -1.06
N VAL A 244 -2.04 -7.34 -2.38
CA VAL A 244 -0.89 -6.66 -3.00
C VAL A 244 -0.76 -5.23 -2.49
N LYS A 245 -1.87 -4.48 -2.41
CA LYS A 245 -1.89 -3.13 -1.85
C LYS A 245 -1.44 -3.12 -0.37
N PHE A 246 -1.87 -4.10 0.42
CA PHE A 246 -1.45 -4.24 1.81
C PHE A 246 0.07 -4.43 1.94
N VAL A 247 0.69 -5.27 1.10
CA VAL A 247 2.14 -5.46 1.08
C VAL A 247 2.87 -4.16 0.73
N LYS A 248 2.41 -3.44 -0.30
CA LYS A 248 2.98 -2.14 -0.68
C LYS A 248 2.88 -1.10 0.45
N LEU A 249 1.75 -1.09 1.17
CA LEU A 249 1.58 -0.22 2.33
C LEU A 249 2.55 -0.61 3.46
N ALA A 250 2.71 -1.90 3.77
CA ALA A 250 3.66 -2.35 4.79
C ALA A 250 5.09 -1.91 4.48
N PHE A 251 5.49 -1.95 3.20
CA PHE A 251 6.78 -1.40 2.75
C PHE A 251 6.88 0.11 3.03
N SER A 252 5.87 0.90 2.62
CA SER A 252 5.89 2.37 2.79
C SER A 252 5.87 2.84 4.24
N TYR A 253 5.37 2.01 5.17
CA TYR A 253 5.36 2.27 6.60
C TYR A 253 6.57 1.68 7.33
N GLU A 254 7.51 1.05 6.61
CA GLU A 254 8.68 0.36 7.17
C GLU A 254 8.32 -0.76 8.18
N GLU A 255 7.16 -1.40 8.01
CA GLU A 255 6.71 -2.53 8.86
C GLU A 255 7.27 -3.85 8.31
N TRP A 256 8.59 -4.03 8.44
CA TRP A 256 9.35 -5.09 7.75
C TRP A 256 8.89 -6.52 8.07
N ASP A 257 8.62 -6.83 9.34
CA ASP A 257 8.13 -8.16 9.75
C ASP A 257 6.81 -8.50 9.04
N VAL A 258 5.93 -7.51 8.93
CA VAL A 258 4.63 -7.64 8.26
C VAL A 258 4.81 -7.70 6.74
N PHE A 259 5.68 -6.85 6.18
CA PHE A 259 6.00 -6.85 4.76
C PHE A 259 6.48 -8.22 4.29
N TYR A 260 7.52 -8.79 4.91
CA TYR A 260 8.06 -10.08 4.49
C TYR A 260 7.08 -11.23 4.70
N SER A 261 6.34 -11.22 5.82
CA SER A 261 5.33 -12.24 6.09
C SER A 261 4.20 -12.20 5.07
N ALA A 262 3.64 -11.01 4.83
CA ALA A 262 2.57 -10.81 3.85
C ALA A 262 3.05 -11.09 2.41
N LEU A 263 4.26 -10.65 2.05
CA LEU A 263 4.88 -10.91 0.76
C LEU A 263 4.98 -12.41 0.48
N LYS A 264 5.38 -13.22 1.46
CA LYS A 264 5.43 -14.68 1.32
C LYS A 264 4.06 -15.27 0.99
N PHE A 265 3.01 -14.82 1.68
CA PHE A 265 1.64 -15.29 1.41
C PHE A 265 1.17 -14.88 0.02
N VAL A 266 1.40 -13.61 -0.36
CA VAL A 266 1.00 -13.09 -1.66
C VAL A 266 1.78 -13.77 -2.79
N ASN A 267 3.10 -13.93 -2.70
CA ASN A 267 3.88 -14.63 -3.73
C ASN A 267 3.41 -16.07 -3.95
N ASN A 268 3.13 -16.81 -2.88
CA ASN A 268 2.59 -18.17 -3.01
C ASN A 268 1.23 -18.17 -3.74
N PHE A 269 0.42 -17.13 -3.54
CA PHE A 269 -0.84 -16.98 -4.25
C PHE A 269 -0.63 -16.62 -5.73
N LEU A 270 0.22 -15.62 -6.03
CA LEU A 270 0.48 -15.19 -7.41
C LEU A 270 1.06 -16.33 -8.25
N GLN A 271 2.05 -17.06 -7.71
CA GLN A 271 2.66 -18.24 -8.34
C GLN A 271 1.67 -19.39 -8.56
N ALA A 272 0.59 -19.48 -7.78
CA ALA A 272 -0.42 -20.53 -7.94
C ALA A 272 -1.46 -20.22 -9.03
N GLN A 273 -1.57 -18.96 -9.46
CA GLN A 273 -2.60 -18.53 -10.42
C GLN A 273 -2.10 -18.53 -11.88
N ASP A 274 -0.80 -18.39 -12.14
CA ASP A 274 -0.19 -18.33 -13.49
C ASP A 274 -0.97 -17.40 -14.48
N ASP A 275 -1.66 -16.37 -13.97
CA ASP A 275 -2.48 -15.47 -14.77
C ASP A 275 -1.63 -14.26 -15.23
N PRO A 276 -1.61 -13.95 -16.54
CA PRO A 276 -0.90 -12.77 -17.05
C PRO A 276 -1.31 -11.44 -16.40
N MET A 277 -2.50 -11.38 -15.79
CA MET A 277 -2.99 -10.23 -15.05
C MET A 277 -2.13 -9.89 -13.81
N TRP A 278 -1.55 -10.89 -13.15
CA TRP A 278 -0.76 -10.70 -11.93
C TRP A 278 0.70 -10.34 -12.17
N LYS A 279 1.20 -10.51 -13.40
CA LYS A 279 2.60 -10.20 -13.74
C LYS A 279 3.03 -8.80 -13.34
N LYS A 280 2.13 -7.82 -13.45
CA LYS A 280 2.41 -6.46 -12.99
C LYS A 280 2.70 -6.43 -11.48
N ALA A 281 1.84 -7.07 -10.69
CA ALA A 281 1.99 -7.12 -9.24
C ALA A 281 3.26 -7.88 -8.83
N GLU A 282 3.58 -8.98 -9.51
CA GLU A 282 4.81 -9.75 -9.29
C GLU A 282 6.06 -8.89 -9.50
N ILE A 283 6.14 -8.20 -10.65
CA ILE A 283 7.26 -7.29 -10.95
C ILE A 283 7.36 -6.20 -9.89
N GLU A 284 6.24 -5.57 -9.52
CA GLU A 284 6.23 -4.50 -8.52
C GLU A 284 6.69 -4.99 -7.14
N LEU A 285 6.28 -6.19 -6.72
CA LEU A 285 6.70 -6.77 -5.43
C LEU A 285 8.17 -7.23 -5.44
N GLU A 286 8.66 -7.74 -6.57
CA GLU A 286 10.07 -8.05 -6.77
C GLU A 286 10.93 -6.79 -6.65
N LEU A 287 10.53 -5.70 -7.32
CA LEU A 287 11.21 -4.42 -7.24
C LEU A 287 11.28 -3.90 -5.79
N LEU A 288 10.16 -3.96 -5.04
CA LEU A 288 10.16 -3.54 -3.63
C LEU A 288 11.11 -4.38 -2.76
N THR A 289 11.19 -5.68 -3.03
CA THR A 289 12.09 -6.59 -2.31
C THR A 289 13.56 -6.24 -2.57
N LEU A 290 13.91 -5.90 -3.82
CA LEU A 290 15.26 -5.46 -4.20
C LEU A 290 15.59 -4.05 -3.69
N MET A 291 14.59 -3.17 -3.56
CA MET A 291 14.77 -1.82 -3.03
C MET A 291 15.03 -1.79 -1.53
N GLN A 292 14.44 -2.71 -0.77
CA GLN A 292 14.55 -2.74 0.70
C GLN A 292 15.99 -2.61 1.23
N PRO A 293 16.96 -3.46 0.83
CA PRO A 293 18.32 -3.41 1.35
C PRO A 293 19.07 -2.14 0.93
N VAL A 294 18.72 -1.58 -0.23
CA VAL A 294 19.34 -0.37 -0.77
C VAL A 294 18.89 0.88 -0.01
N VAL A 295 17.59 1.00 0.26
CA VAL A 295 17.00 2.15 0.93
C VAL A 295 17.28 2.10 2.45
N PHE A 296 17.24 0.91 3.06
CA PHE A 296 17.34 0.73 4.51
C PHE A 296 18.47 -0.23 4.92
N PRO A 297 19.75 0.14 4.70
CA PRO A 297 20.87 -0.69 5.09
C PRO A 297 20.92 -0.87 6.61
N GLY A 298 20.94 -2.13 7.08
CA GLY A 298 21.25 -2.48 8.48
C GLY A 298 20.07 -2.58 9.46
N LYS A 299 18.80 -2.54 9.02
CA LYS A 299 17.65 -2.63 9.95
C LYS A 299 17.13 -4.04 10.25
N PHE A 300 17.46 -5.07 9.47
CA PHE A 300 17.00 -6.44 9.72
C PHE A 300 18.05 -7.47 9.28
N GLU A 301 18.82 -8.00 10.22
CA GLU A 301 19.41 -9.32 10.05
C GLU A 301 18.30 -10.37 10.20
N HIS A 302 18.30 -11.34 9.30
CA HIS A 302 17.25 -12.34 9.11
C HIS A 302 17.13 -13.30 10.31
N SER A 303 16.57 -12.88 11.45
CA SER A 303 16.31 -13.77 12.59
C SER A 303 14.99 -14.53 12.42
N PHE A 304 14.89 -15.33 11.36
CA PHE A 304 13.90 -16.39 11.23
C PHE A 304 14.52 -17.71 11.72
N SER A 305 14.73 -17.84 13.04
CA SER A 305 14.83 -19.16 13.64
C SER A 305 13.42 -19.57 14.05
N ILE A 306 12.78 -20.34 13.17
CA ILE A 306 11.65 -21.19 13.56
C ILE A 306 12.17 -22.08 14.69
N SER A 307 11.79 -21.75 15.93
CA SER A 307 11.94 -22.65 17.06
C SER A 307 11.01 -23.83 16.81
N GLY A 308 11.50 -24.81 16.06
CA GLY A 308 10.92 -26.13 15.97
C GLY A 308 10.92 -26.73 17.37
N ASP A 309 9.72 -26.85 17.91
CA ASP A 309 9.37 -27.61 19.09
C ASP A 309 10.09 -28.96 19.06
N ASN A 310 10.94 -29.24 20.05
CA ASN A 310 11.49 -30.57 20.25
C ASN A 310 11.51 -30.86 21.75
N SER A 311 10.56 -31.71 22.14
CA SER A 311 10.52 -32.43 23.40
C SER A 311 11.84 -33.13 23.70
N LYS A 312 12.23 -33.08 24.97
CA LYS A 312 13.38 -33.74 25.59
C LYS A 312 13.46 -35.23 25.22
N GLU A 313 14.65 -35.71 24.88
CA GLU A 313 15.22 -36.92 25.47
C GLU A 313 16.72 -37.06 25.18
N ALA A 314 17.43 -37.65 26.14
CA ALA A 314 18.87 -37.69 26.26
C ALA A 314 19.50 -38.91 25.57
N SER A 315 20.70 -38.76 24.98
CA SER A 315 21.88 -39.63 25.18
C SER A 315 22.96 -39.45 24.09
N THR A 316 24.17 -39.84 24.47
CA THR A 316 25.54 -39.61 23.94
C THR A 316 25.91 -40.28 22.60
N PRO A 317 27.11 -39.98 22.01
CA PRO A 317 27.36 -39.96 20.57
C PRO A 317 28.14 -41.16 20.01
N GLN A 318 27.87 -41.56 18.77
CA GLN A 318 28.84 -42.14 17.81
C GLN A 318 28.17 -42.52 16.49
N GLY A 319 28.90 -42.38 15.37
CA GLY A 319 28.60 -43.11 14.12
C GLY A 319 28.58 -42.25 12.86
N SER A 320 29.55 -42.50 11.98
CA SER A 320 29.72 -41.93 10.65
C SER A 320 28.60 -42.30 9.66
N GLU A 321 28.20 -41.38 8.79
CA GLU A 321 28.47 -41.41 7.33
C GLU A 321 27.62 -40.39 6.54
N LYS A 322 28.33 -39.72 5.63
CA LYS A 322 27.93 -38.92 4.46
C LYS A 322 26.43 -38.78 4.15
N THR A 323 25.95 -37.54 4.19
CA THR A 323 24.90 -37.06 3.28
C THR A 323 25.27 -35.65 2.80
N GLN A 324 25.28 -35.48 1.48
CA GLN A 324 25.66 -34.25 0.78
C GLN A 324 24.81 -33.06 1.25
N THR A 325 25.44 -32.13 1.93
CA THR A 325 24.88 -30.82 2.24
C THR A 325 24.96 -29.95 0.98
N ILE A 326 23.80 -29.74 0.34
CA ILE A 326 23.59 -28.58 -0.53
C ILE A 326 23.76 -27.35 0.36
N ARG A 327 24.93 -26.74 0.26
CA ARG A 327 25.30 -25.51 0.96
C ARG A 327 24.41 -24.39 0.42
N LYS A 328 23.29 -24.10 1.09
CA LYS A 328 22.61 -22.81 0.96
C LYS A 328 23.62 -21.75 1.35
N GLU A 329 24.10 -21.00 0.37
CA GLU A 329 24.93 -19.83 0.60
C GLU A 329 24.19 -18.88 1.54
N SER A 330 24.71 -18.75 2.75
CA SER A 330 24.42 -17.63 3.63
C SER A 330 24.88 -16.37 2.90
N LEU A 331 23.93 -15.55 2.43
CA LEU A 331 24.24 -14.21 1.94
C LEU A 331 24.84 -13.41 3.09
N ASN A 332 26.17 -13.27 3.07
CA ASN A 332 26.82 -12.10 3.67
C ASN A 332 26.21 -10.84 3.03
N PRO A 333 26.17 -9.70 3.73
CA PRO A 333 25.75 -8.44 3.12
C PRO A 333 26.59 -8.23 1.85
N GLY A 334 25.91 -8.22 0.70
CA GLY A 334 26.55 -8.05 -0.60
C GLY A 334 27.27 -6.71 -0.67
N ASP A 335 28.24 -6.62 -1.57
CA ASP A 335 28.77 -5.33 -2.00
C ASP A 335 27.58 -4.40 -2.37
N PRO A 336 27.38 -3.24 -1.70
CA PRO A 336 26.26 -2.34 -1.95
C PRO A 336 26.12 -1.94 -3.43
N PHE A 337 27.25 -1.92 -4.16
CA PHE A 337 27.26 -1.65 -5.59
C PHE A 337 26.61 -2.78 -6.41
N ARG A 338 26.81 -4.03 -6.00
CA ARG A 338 26.22 -5.20 -6.67
C ARG A 338 24.69 -5.18 -6.55
N ASP A 339 24.17 -4.85 -5.37
CA ASP A 339 22.72 -4.79 -5.13
C ASP A 339 22.08 -3.64 -5.93
N LEU A 340 22.75 -2.49 -6.03
CA LEU A 340 22.35 -1.37 -6.88
C LEU A 340 22.36 -1.74 -8.37
N THR A 341 23.39 -2.46 -8.82
CA THR A 341 23.50 -2.91 -10.21
C THR A 341 22.41 -3.92 -10.56
N ILE A 342 22.08 -4.83 -9.64
CA ILE A 342 20.98 -5.79 -9.81
C ILE A 342 19.67 -5.01 -9.93
N LEU A 343 19.37 -4.10 -8.99
CA LEU A 343 18.15 -3.28 -9.03
C LEU A 343 18.03 -2.51 -10.36
N ALA A 344 19.08 -1.80 -10.77
CA ALA A 344 19.08 -1.03 -12.02
C ALA A 344 18.83 -1.92 -13.25
N LYS A 345 19.51 -3.06 -13.35
CA LYS A 345 19.33 -4.01 -14.47
C LYS A 345 17.94 -4.65 -14.49
N THR A 346 17.40 -5.02 -13.32
CA THR A 346 16.05 -5.59 -13.22
C THR A 346 15.02 -4.59 -13.72
N VAL A 347 15.06 -3.33 -13.24
CA VAL A 347 14.12 -2.28 -13.67
C VAL A 347 14.25 -2.00 -15.16
N PHE A 348 15.48 -1.91 -15.66
CA PHE A 348 15.73 -1.71 -17.09
C PHE A 348 15.17 -2.85 -17.94
N SER A 349 15.32 -4.10 -17.48
CA SER A 349 14.72 -5.25 -18.13
C SER A 349 13.19 -5.15 -18.13
N CYS A 350 12.56 -4.84 -16.98
CA CYS A 350 11.11 -4.69 -16.88
C CYS A 350 10.56 -3.62 -17.83
N VAL A 351 11.29 -2.52 -18.03
CA VAL A 351 10.89 -1.43 -18.94
C VAL A 351 11.20 -1.76 -20.40
N SER A 352 12.29 -2.47 -20.68
CA SER A 352 12.78 -2.71 -22.05
C SER A 352 12.31 -4.01 -22.69
N THR A 353 12.01 -5.05 -21.91
CA THR A 353 11.70 -6.41 -22.38
C THR A 353 10.25 -6.83 -22.13
N SER A 354 9.37 -5.90 -21.75
CA SER A 354 7.98 -6.24 -21.49
C SER A 354 7.29 -6.67 -22.80
N GLU A 355 7.34 -7.96 -23.12
CA GLU A 355 6.73 -8.57 -24.31
C GLU A 355 5.20 -8.38 -24.34
N GLN A 356 4.60 -7.92 -23.23
CA GLN A 356 3.16 -7.74 -23.03
C GLN A 356 2.75 -6.29 -22.73
N ASN A 357 3.62 -5.28 -22.92
CA ASN A 357 3.38 -3.87 -22.53
C ASN A 357 2.98 -3.67 -21.05
N VAL A 358 3.38 -4.61 -20.18
CA VAL A 358 3.07 -4.54 -18.74
C VAL A 358 4.19 -3.78 -18.04
N HIS A 359 3.96 -2.50 -17.79
CA HIS A 359 4.90 -1.65 -17.07
C HIS A 359 4.53 -1.53 -15.57
N PRO A 360 5.54 -1.43 -14.68
CA PRO A 360 5.32 -1.07 -13.29
C PRO A 360 4.62 0.28 -13.16
N ASP A 361 3.92 0.49 -12.06
CA ASP A 361 3.34 1.79 -11.73
C ASP A 361 4.39 2.91 -11.81
N LYS A 362 4.04 4.01 -12.49
CA LYS A 362 4.93 5.17 -12.66
C LYS A 362 5.48 5.67 -11.32
N LYS A 363 4.68 5.61 -10.25
CA LYS A 363 5.12 5.97 -8.89
C LYS A 363 6.29 5.11 -8.41
N ILE A 364 6.19 3.79 -8.55
CA ILE A 364 7.25 2.84 -8.19
C ILE A 364 8.51 3.11 -9.03
N LEU A 365 8.37 3.37 -10.34
CA LEU A 365 9.50 3.70 -11.19
C LEU A 365 10.21 4.98 -10.75
N VAL A 366 9.44 6.04 -10.48
CA VAL A 366 9.98 7.32 -9.98
C VAL A 366 10.74 7.09 -8.68
N ASP A 367 10.16 6.33 -7.77
CA ASP A 367 10.76 5.95 -6.50
C ASP A 367 12.08 5.17 -6.70
N VAL A 368 12.10 4.11 -7.53
CA VAL A 368 13.33 3.36 -7.82
C VAL A 368 14.43 4.26 -8.38
N VAL A 369 14.10 5.10 -9.36
CA VAL A 369 15.08 6.02 -9.97
C VAL A 369 15.59 7.04 -8.94
N MET A 370 14.71 7.57 -8.08
CA MET A 370 15.12 8.44 -6.97
C MET A 370 16.09 7.72 -6.03
N CYS A 371 15.80 6.48 -5.63
CA CYS A 371 16.67 5.68 -4.77
C CYS A 371 18.06 5.49 -5.40
N LEU A 372 18.11 5.04 -6.66
CA LEU A 372 19.35 4.84 -7.39
C LEU A 372 20.15 6.15 -7.49
N TRP A 373 19.49 7.28 -7.82
CA TRP A 373 20.14 8.58 -7.92
C TRP A 373 20.73 9.06 -6.59
N GLN A 374 20.01 8.94 -5.48
CA GLN A 374 20.52 9.38 -4.17
C GLN A 374 21.82 8.65 -3.79
N LYS A 375 21.89 7.34 -4.08
CA LYS A 375 23.11 6.55 -3.85
C LYS A 375 24.22 6.92 -4.83
N CYS A 376 23.92 7.01 -6.12
CA CYS A 376 24.90 7.41 -7.15
C CYS A 376 25.48 8.80 -6.86
N LYS A 377 24.64 9.78 -6.51
CA LYS A 377 25.04 11.16 -6.24
C LYS A 377 25.98 11.26 -5.06
N THR A 378 25.69 10.54 -3.98
CA THR A 378 26.55 10.51 -2.78
C THR A 378 27.96 10.01 -3.12
N GLU A 379 28.05 8.92 -3.89
CA GLU A 379 29.33 8.32 -4.29
C GLU A 379 30.08 9.18 -5.32
N LEU A 380 29.38 9.76 -6.31
CA LEU A 380 29.97 10.69 -7.27
C LEU A 380 30.56 11.93 -6.60
N GLN A 381 29.88 12.48 -5.58
CA GLN A 381 30.39 13.60 -4.80
C GLN A 381 31.63 13.21 -3.97
N GLN A 382 31.68 12.00 -3.41
CA GLN A 382 32.88 11.50 -2.70
C GLN A 382 34.08 11.32 -3.64
N ILE A 383 33.84 10.86 -4.87
CA ILE A 383 34.88 10.72 -5.90
C ILE A 383 35.46 12.10 -6.28
N GLN A 384 34.62 13.14 -6.42
CA GLN A 384 35.07 14.51 -6.72
C GLN A 384 35.87 15.16 -5.58
N MET A 385 35.60 14.82 -4.32
CA MET A 385 36.25 15.44 -3.15
C MET A 385 37.60 14.81 -2.79
N SER A 386 37.96 13.62 -3.30
CA SER A 386 39.16 12.89 -2.91
C SER A 386 40.32 13.05 -3.91
N GLY A 387 41.16 14.06 -3.72
CA GLY A 387 42.32 14.35 -4.58
C GLY A 387 43.60 13.59 -4.24
N SER A 388 43.72 12.30 -4.60
CA SER A 388 45.01 11.58 -4.50
C SER A 388 45.29 10.59 -5.63
N ASP A 389 46.54 10.54 -6.11
CA ASP A 389 46.93 9.97 -7.42
C ASP A 389 47.06 8.43 -7.48
N CYS A 390 47.26 7.73 -6.36
CA CYS A 390 47.38 6.24 -6.35
C CYS A 390 46.03 5.51 -6.57
N LEU A 391 44.92 6.24 -6.44
CA LEU A 391 43.56 5.73 -6.58
C LEU A 391 42.99 5.92 -8.00
N GLU A 392 43.70 6.55 -8.94
CA GLU A 392 43.16 6.87 -10.28
C GLU A 392 42.68 5.65 -11.08
N TYR A 393 43.36 4.51 -11.04
CA TYR A 393 42.99 3.32 -11.83
C TYR A 393 41.79 2.55 -11.24
N LEU A 394 41.76 2.39 -9.91
CA LEU A 394 40.63 1.83 -9.18
C LEU A 394 39.40 2.76 -9.25
N ARG A 395 39.61 4.09 -9.18
CA ARG A 395 38.57 5.10 -9.41
C ARG A 395 38.04 5.09 -10.84
N LYS A 396 38.87 4.89 -11.88
CA LYS A 396 38.39 4.77 -13.26
C LYS A 396 37.43 3.59 -13.39
N HIS A 397 37.80 2.40 -12.90
CA HIS A 397 36.92 1.23 -12.98
C HIS A 397 35.63 1.39 -12.16
N GLN A 398 35.69 1.96 -10.96
CA GLN A 398 34.50 2.27 -10.15
C GLN A 398 33.65 3.39 -10.77
N ALA A 399 34.26 4.39 -11.40
CA ALA A 399 33.55 5.46 -12.09
C ALA A 399 32.78 4.96 -13.31
N TYR A 400 33.37 4.09 -14.15
CA TYR A 400 32.65 3.46 -15.27
C TYR A 400 31.43 2.67 -14.83
N GLN A 401 31.54 2.02 -13.67
CA GLN A 401 30.47 1.28 -13.01
C GLN A 401 29.30 2.19 -12.59
N TRP A 402 29.57 3.35 -12.00
CA TRP A 402 28.54 4.35 -11.66
C TRP A 402 27.95 5.05 -12.89
N VAL A 403 28.78 5.33 -13.90
CA VAL A 403 28.33 5.87 -15.20
C VAL A 403 27.39 4.90 -15.90
N HIS A 404 27.65 3.59 -15.81
CA HIS A 404 26.74 2.57 -16.35
C HIS A 404 25.37 2.60 -15.65
N ILE A 405 25.33 2.74 -14.32
CA ILE A 405 24.06 2.89 -13.58
C ILE A 405 23.35 4.20 -13.96
N LEU A 406 24.09 5.31 -14.12
CA LEU A 406 23.53 6.59 -14.60
C LEU A 406 22.91 6.47 -15.99
N TRP A 407 23.59 5.80 -16.90
CA TRP A 407 23.09 5.53 -18.24
C TRP A 407 21.81 4.68 -18.19
N ILE A 408 21.80 3.60 -17.39
CA ILE A 408 20.60 2.79 -17.18
C ILE A 408 19.44 3.63 -16.64
N MET A 409 19.68 4.50 -15.65
CA MET A 409 18.64 5.37 -15.10
C MET A 409 18.07 6.31 -16.17
N ASN A 410 18.93 6.91 -17.01
CA ASN A 410 18.49 7.79 -18.08
C ASN A 410 17.61 7.06 -19.11
N GLU A 411 17.99 5.85 -19.50
CA GLU A 411 17.18 5.00 -20.37
C GLU A 411 15.82 4.62 -19.76
N ILE A 412 15.79 4.31 -18.46
CA ILE A 412 14.54 4.02 -17.74
C ILE A 412 13.62 5.24 -17.80
N ILE A 413 14.14 6.46 -17.55
CA ILE A 413 13.36 7.70 -17.56
C ILE A 413 12.73 7.95 -18.93
N GLU A 414 13.51 7.78 -20.00
CA GLU A 414 13.06 7.99 -21.37
C GLU A 414 12.00 6.95 -21.77
N LYS A 415 12.29 5.66 -21.61
CA LYS A 415 11.39 4.58 -22.05
C LYS A 415 10.08 4.51 -21.25
N SER A 416 10.09 4.94 -19.99
CA SER A 416 8.89 4.92 -19.14
C SER A 416 8.03 6.18 -19.23
N ASN A 417 8.46 7.19 -20.00
CA ASN A 417 7.79 8.48 -20.15
C ASN A 417 7.39 9.08 -18.78
N ILE A 418 8.39 9.18 -17.89
CA ILE A 418 8.27 9.78 -16.55
C ILE A 418 9.08 11.09 -16.43
N ALA A 419 9.76 11.54 -17.48
CA ALA A 419 10.65 12.70 -17.45
C ALA A 419 10.00 13.96 -16.84
N ASP A 420 8.73 14.23 -17.16
CA ASP A 420 8.02 15.43 -16.69
C ASP A 420 7.54 15.35 -15.23
N THR A 421 7.71 14.20 -14.58
CA THR A 421 7.14 13.98 -13.24
C THR A 421 8.00 14.53 -12.10
N ASN A 422 9.31 14.66 -12.30
CA ASN A 422 10.22 15.14 -11.25
C ASN A 422 11.43 15.87 -11.85
N VAL A 423 11.72 17.08 -11.36
CA VAL A 423 12.86 17.92 -11.78
C VAL A 423 14.20 17.20 -11.64
N MET A 424 14.30 16.28 -10.67
CA MET A 424 15.50 15.48 -10.44
C MET A 424 15.93 14.69 -11.69
N PHE A 425 15.00 14.27 -12.54
CA PHE A 425 15.35 13.53 -13.75
C PHE A 425 16.18 14.35 -14.74
N ALA A 426 15.93 15.66 -14.83
CA ALA A 426 16.78 16.55 -15.60
C ALA A 426 18.20 16.64 -15.00
N GLU A 427 18.33 16.57 -13.67
CA GLU A 427 19.63 16.54 -12.98
C GLU A 427 20.44 15.28 -13.34
N ILE A 428 19.79 14.11 -13.41
CA ILE A 428 20.44 12.85 -13.84
C ILE A 428 20.97 12.99 -15.26
N THR A 429 20.12 13.46 -16.19
CA THR A 429 20.50 13.60 -17.61
C THR A 429 21.65 14.60 -17.79
N LEU A 430 21.60 15.75 -17.11
CA LEU A 430 22.68 16.74 -17.14
C LEU A 430 23.99 16.21 -16.54
N CYS A 431 23.91 15.45 -15.44
CA CYS A 431 25.09 14.84 -14.82
C CYS A 431 25.75 13.82 -15.75
N LEU A 432 24.95 12.98 -16.40
CA LEU A 432 25.47 12.03 -17.40
C LEU A 432 26.13 12.75 -18.58
N ALA A 433 25.48 13.79 -19.11
CA ALA A 433 26.03 14.59 -20.22
C ALA A 433 27.37 15.23 -19.85
N ALA A 434 27.47 15.86 -18.68
CA ALA A 434 28.71 16.49 -18.21
C ALA A 434 29.85 15.47 -18.04
N ILE A 435 29.56 14.25 -17.55
CA ILE A 435 30.60 13.21 -17.43
C ILE A 435 31.06 12.75 -18.82
N LEU A 436 30.15 12.56 -19.77
CA LEU A 436 30.49 12.15 -21.13
C LEU A 436 31.30 13.21 -21.89
N GLU A 437 30.98 14.49 -21.72
CA GLU A 437 31.76 15.62 -22.28
C GLU A 437 33.19 15.64 -21.74
N ASN A 438 33.37 15.51 -20.42
CA ASN A 438 34.70 15.46 -19.81
C ASN A 438 35.53 14.26 -20.29
N VAL A 439 34.90 13.12 -20.57
CA VAL A 439 35.57 11.93 -21.13
C VAL A 439 35.92 12.13 -22.62
N ALA A 440 35.13 12.91 -23.37
CA ALA A 440 35.41 13.20 -24.78
C ALA A 440 36.52 14.25 -24.96
N ASP A 441 36.67 15.17 -24.01
CA ASP A 441 37.72 16.20 -23.99
C ASP A 441 39.08 15.71 -23.43
N SER A 442 39.12 14.49 -22.88
CA SER A 442 40.32 13.80 -22.37
C SER A 442 40.94 12.88 -23.41
#